data_AF-A0A503XPC0-F1
#
_entry.id   AF-A0A503XPC0-F1
#
_cell.length_a   1.000
_cell.length_b   1.000
_cell.length_c   1.000
_cell.angle_alpha   90.00
_cell.angle_beta   90.00
_cell.angle_gamma   90.00
#
_symmetry.space_group_name_H-M   'P 1'
#
loop_
_entity.id
_entity.type
_entity.pdbx_description
1 polymer ?
#
loop_
_entity_poly.entity_id
_entity_poly.type
_entity_poly.pdbx_seq_one_letter_code
_entity_poly.pdbx_strand_id
1 'polypeptide(L)' 'MAKRDKAGHKTVADHLRDLIRNEDNCRQVQRVFGLEAEPALPPTLTSLLDAIEEAHKGTLD' A
#
# COMPACT_ATOMS: atom_id res chain seq x y z
N MET A 1 9.51 14.82 17.80
CA MET A 1 10.27 16.03 17.42
C MET A 1 11.07 15.73 16.17
N ALA A 2 10.82 16.44 15.06
CA ALA A 2 11.58 16.25 13.82
C ALA A 2 13.03 16.71 14.01
N LYS A 3 14.00 15.83 13.73
CA LYS A 3 15.43 16.14 13.88
C LYS A 3 15.85 16.98 12.67
N ARG A 4 15.77 18.30 12.79
CA ARG A 4 16.36 19.23 11.81
C ARG A 4 17.88 19.12 11.82
N ASP A 5 18.52 19.33 10.68
CA ASP A 5 19.98 19.43 10.61
C ASP A 5 20.47 20.69 11.37
N LYS A 6 21.78 20.80 11.63
CA LYS A 6 22.41 21.94 12.30
C LYS A 6 22.06 23.31 11.67
N ALA A 7 21.72 23.35 10.38
CA ALA A 7 21.26 24.54 9.65
C ALA A 7 19.73 24.75 9.65
N GLY A 8 18.97 23.90 10.35
CA GLY A 8 17.52 24.01 10.44
C GLY A 8 16.74 23.40 9.27
N HIS A 9 17.43 22.82 8.29
CA HIS A 9 16.79 22.15 7.15
C HIS A 9 16.30 20.76 7.51
N LYS A 10 15.33 20.27 6.74
CA LYS A 10 14.88 18.87 6.82
C LYS A 10 16.07 17.99 6.46
N THR A 11 16.28 16.95 7.25
CA THR A 11 17.35 16.00 6.95
C THR A 11 16.97 15.16 5.74
N VAL A 12 17.96 14.53 5.08
CA VAL A 12 17.71 13.56 4.00
C VAL A 12 16.75 12.45 4.47
N ALA A 13 16.87 12.02 5.73
CA ALA A 13 15.96 11.06 6.34
C ALA A 13 14.51 11.58 6.46
N ASP A 14 14.31 12.87 6.73
CA ASP A 14 12.97 13.47 6.76
C ASP A 14 12.38 13.58 5.36
N HIS A 15 13.19 13.91 4.35
CA HIS A 15 12.75 13.89 2.95
C HIS A 15 12.37 12.49 2.49
N LEU A 16 13.14 11.46 2.86
CA LEU A 16 12.80 10.06 2.60
C LEU A 16 11.50 9.65 3.30
N ARG A 17 11.28 10.08 4.55
CA ARG A 17 10.01 9.83 5.25
C ARG A 17 8.82 10.51 4.58
N ASP A 18 8.97 11.76 4.16
CA ASP A 18 7.92 12.47 3.44
C ASP A 18 7.63 11.80 2.08
N LEU A 19 8.67 11.32 1.40
CA LEU A 19 8.55 10.56 0.15
C LEU A 19 7.78 9.25 0.37
N ILE A 20 8.14 8.45 1.39
CA ILE A 20 7.48 7.18 1.71
C ILE A 20 6.07 7.37 2.28
N ARG A 21 5.79 8.50 2.92
CA ARG A 21 4.44 8.82 3.44
C ARG A 21 3.43 9.06 2.31
N ASN A 22 3.89 9.40 1.11
CA ASN A 22 3.06 9.37 -0.08
C ASN A 22 2.76 7.91 -0.43
N GLU A 23 1.47 7.57 -0.50
CA GLU A 23 1.02 6.19 -0.63
C GLU A 23 1.43 5.53 -1.95
N ASP A 24 1.53 6.29 -3.04
CA ASP A 24 2.00 5.79 -4.34
C ASP A 24 3.48 5.44 -4.28
N ASN A 25 4.29 6.30 -3.66
CA ASN A 25 5.71 6.06 -3.43
C ASN A 25 5.94 4.90 -2.46
N CYS A 26 5.09 4.75 -1.44
CA CYS A 26 5.14 3.64 -0.49
C CYS A 26 4.94 2.31 -1.23
N ARG A 27 3.90 2.20 -2.06
CA ARG A 27 3.64 1.01 -2.88
C ARG A 27 4.77 0.74 -3.86
N GLN A 28 5.32 1.78 -4.48
CA GLN A 28 6.44 1.63 -5.41
C GLN A 28 7.71 1.11 -4.71
N VAL A 29 8.03 1.64 -3.53
CA VAL A 29 9.13 1.15 -2.68
C VAL A 29 8.84 -0.30 -2.28
N GLN A 30 7.62 -0.62 -1.86
CA GLN A 30 7.24 -2.00 -1.50
C GLN A 30 7.44 -2.97 -2.67
N ARG A 31 7.07 -2.60 -3.91
CA ARG A 31 7.37 -3.42 -5.11
C ARG A 31 8.85 -3.61 -5.35
N VAL A 32 9.60 -2.51 -5.38
CA VAL A 32 11.03 -2.52 -5.74
C VAL A 32 11.83 -3.38 -4.77
N PHE A 33 11.48 -3.35 -3.49
CA PHE A 33 12.16 -4.12 -2.46
C PHE A 33 11.53 -5.51 -2.20
N GLY A 34 10.52 -5.91 -2.97
CA GLY A 34 9.80 -7.19 -2.76
C GLY A 34 9.13 -7.28 -1.38
N LEU A 35 8.78 -6.13 -0.80
CA LEU A 35 8.11 -5.97 0.48
C LEU A 35 6.58 -5.88 0.32
N GLU A 36 6.06 -5.96 -0.91
CA GLU A 36 4.65 -6.28 -1.12
C GLU A 36 4.43 -7.68 -0.56
N ALA A 37 4.04 -7.75 0.71
CA ALA A 37 3.30 -8.90 1.19
C ALA A 37 2.05 -8.96 0.30
N GLU A 38 1.96 -10.00 -0.53
CA GLU A 38 0.72 -10.33 -1.21
C GLU A 38 -0.38 -10.25 -0.14
N PRO A 39 -1.37 -9.37 -0.28
CA PRO A 39 -2.45 -9.34 0.68
C PRO A 39 -3.15 -10.68 0.51
N ALA A 40 -2.76 -11.65 1.34
CA ALA A 40 -3.50 -12.87 1.53
C ALA A 40 -4.85 -12.39 2.05
N LEU A 41 -5.79 -12.23 1.12
CA LEU A 41 -7.15 -11.89 1.47
C LEU A 41 -7.55 -12.95 2.49
N PRO A 42 -8.03 -12.53 3.68
CA PRO A 42 -8.54 -13.50 4.62
C PRO A 42 -9.58 -14.34 3.87
N PRO A 43 -9.59 -15.67 4.07
CA PRO A 43 -10.36 -16.59 3.23
C PRO A 43 -11.85 -16.19 3.12
N THR A 44 -12.37 -15.51 4.13
CA THR A 44 -13.72 -14.93 4.16
C THR A 44 -13.96 -13.81 3.15
N LEU A 45 -12.99 -12.94 2.88
CA LEU A 45 -13.11 -11.88 1.86
C LEU A 45 -12.96 -12.46 0.46
N THR A 46 -12.09 -13.45 0.26
CA THR A 46 -12.00 -14.18 -1.01
C THR A 46 -13.33 -14.84 -1.33
N SER A 47 -13.92 -15.58 -0.39
CA SER A 47 -15.23 -16.21 -0.59
C SER A 47 -16.36 -15.20 -0.83
N LEU A 48 -16.29 -13.99 -0.26
CA LEU A 48 -17.28 -12.94 -0.52
C LEU A 48 -17.15 -12.39 -1.95
N LEU A 49 -15.93 -12.18 -2.44
CA LEU A 49 -15.70 -11.73 -3.81
C LEU A 49 -16.13 -12.78 -4.83
N ASP A 50 -15.82 -14.06 -4.58
CA ASP A 50 -16.28 -15.16 -5.43
C ASP A 50 -17.82 -15.21 -5.50
N ALA A 51 -18.50 -15.04 -4.36
CA ALA A 51 -19.96 -15.02 -4.31
C ALA A 51 -20.57 -13.83 -5.09
N ILE A 52 -19.92 -12.66 -5.05
CA ILE A 52 -20.33 -11.48 -5.82
C ILE A 52 -20.13 -11.72 -7.32
N GLU A 53 -19.01 -12.34 -7.72
CA GLU A 53 -18.71 -12.64 -9.12
C GLU A 53 -19.70 -13.64 -9.72
N GLU A 54 -20.03 -14.71 -8.99
CA GLU A 54 -21.04 -15.70 -9.40
C GLU A 54 -22.44 -15.10 -9.47
N ALA A 55 -22.81 -14.23 -8.53
CA ALA A 55 -24.08 -13.50 -8.58
C ALA A 55 -24.20 -12.61 -9.83
N HIS A 56 -23.08 -12.02 -10.27
CA HIS A 56 -23.03 -11.18 -11.46
C HIS A 56 -23.08 -11.99 -12.77
N LYS A 57 -22.52 -13.21 -12.79
CA LYS A 57 -22.64 -14.14 -13.94
C LYS A 57 -24.08 -14.64 -14.11
N GLY A 58 -24.76 -14.96 -13.02
CA GLY A 58 -26.15 -15.42 -13.04
C GLY A 58 -27.20 -14.34 -13.33
N THR A 59 -26.82 -13.07 -13.47
CA THR A 59 -27.74 -11.97 -13.83
C THR A 59 -27.77 -11.64 -15.33
N LEU A 60 -26.95 -12.33 -16.13
CA LEU A 60 -26.83 -12.15 -17.59
C LEU A 60 -27.52 -13.26 -18.42
N ASP A 61 -28.27 -14.17 -17.77
CA ASP A 61 -29.10 -15.20 -18.41
C ASP A 61 -30.60 -14.85 -18.37
#